data_AF-U3GBR7-F1
#
_entry.id   AF-U3GBR7-F1
#
_cell.length_a   1.000
_cell.length_b   1.000
_cell.length_c   1.000
_cell.angle_alpha   90.00
_cell.angle_beta   90.00
_cell.angle_gamma   90.00
#
_symmetry.space_group_name_H-M   'P 1'
#
loop_
_entity.id
_entity.type
_entity.pdbx_description
1 polymer ?
#
loop_
_entity_poly.entity_id
_entity_poly.type
_entity_poly.pdbx_seq_one_letter_code
_entity_poly.pdbx_strand_id
1 'polypeptide(L)'
;MFNVLSKIVLLAVYGLALLSYATPLPLSTDAIGWLRIGALVLLAAHLLEVVLCFRKVALHKGPLFDSVLLTLLFGFLHWKPLADAARQAR
;
A
#
# COMPACT_ATOMS: atom_id res chain seq x y z
N MET A 1 15.78 4.13 -6.31
CA MET A 1 16.12 3.64 -4.95
C MET A 1 15.01 3.92 -3.93
N PHE A 2 14.37 5.10 -3.94
CA PHE A 2 13.25 5.44 -3.03
C PHE A 2 12.06 4.46 -3.06
N ASN A 3 11.63 4.01 -4.25
CA ASN A 3 10.44 3.13 -4.38
C ASN A 3 10.56 1.76 -3.70
N VAL A 4 11.74 1.12 -3.69
CA VAL A 4 11.88 -0.22 -3.09
C VAL A 4 11.89 -0.13 -1.58
N LEU A 5 12.61 0.85 -1.03
CA LEU A 5 12.66 1.11 0.41
C LEU A 5 11.26 1.42 0.97
N SER A 6 10.51 2.32 0.34
CA SER A 6 9.14 2.65 0.78
C SER A 6 8.19 1.46 0.75
N LYS A 7 8.32 0.57 -0.24
CA LYS A 7 7.53 -0.68 -0.30
C LYS A 7 7.88 -1.64 0.83
N ILE A 8 9.17 -1.79 1.15
CA ILE A 8 9.63 -2.62 2.27
C ILE A 8 9.09 -2.06 3.59
N VAL A 9 9.15 -0.75 3.78
CA VAL A 9 8.60 -0.09 4.97
C VAL A 9 7.09 -0.32 5.10
N LEU A 10 6.32 -0.18 4.01
CA LEU A 10 4.88 -0.46 4.03
C LEU A 10 4.58 -1.92 4.40
N LEU A 11 5.30 -2.87 3.81
CA LEU A 11 5.15 -4.29 4.17
C LEU A 11 5.54 -4.56 5.63
N ALA A 12 6.58 -3.91 6.14
CA ALA A 12 6.97 -4.02 7.54
C ALA A 12 5.89 -3.43 8.47
N VAL A 13 5.31 -2.28 8.14
CA VAL A 13 4.21 -1.67 8.91
C VAL A 13 2.99 -2.59 8.95
N TYR A 14 2.55 -3.11 7.80
CA TYR A 14 1.42 -4.05 7.76
C TYR A 14 1.73 -5.37 8.46
N GLY A 15 2.93 -5.92 8.24
CA GLY A 15 3.37 -7.16 8.87
C GLY A 15 3.45 -7.04 10.39
N LEU A 16 4.02 -5.95 10.92
CA LEU A 16 4.09 -5.70 12.35
C LEU A 16 2.70 -5.43 12.96
N ALA A 17 1.83 -4.70 12.24
CA ALA A 17 0.46 -4.49 12.68
C ALA A 17 -0.31 -5.82 12.80
N LEU A 18 -0.19 -6.72 11.81
CA LEU A 18 -0.78 -8.06 11.87
C LEU A 18 -0.16 -8.93 12.95
N LEU A 19 1.17 -8.93 13.06
CA LEU A 19 1.90 -9.70 14.07
C LEU A 19 1.50 -9.28 15.49
N SER A 20 1.23 -8.00 15.70
CA SER A 20 0.76 -7.50 17.00
C SER A 20 -0.58 -8.09 17.46
N TYR A 21 -1.40 -8.65 16.56
CA TYR A 21 -2.63 -9.37 16.91
C TYR A 21 -2.38 -10.86 17.21
N ALA A 22 -1.34 -11.44 16.62
CA ALA A 22 -1.01 -12.85 16.78
C ALA A 22 -0.08 -13.10 17.97
N THR A 23 0.84 -12.18 18.25
CA THR A 23 1.84 -12.31 19.31
C THR A 23 2.04 -10.99 20.06
N PRO A 24 2.33 -11.05 21.37
CA PRO A 24 2.76 -9.86 22.11
C PRO A 24 4.14 -9.43 21.59
N LEU A 25 4.24 -8.17 21.15
CA LEU A 25 5.48 -7.56 20.72
C LEU A 25 6.16 -6.84 21.91
N PRO A 26 7.50 -6.76 21.94
CA PRO A 26 8.24 -6.04 22.99
C PRO A 26 8.18 -4.51 22.77
N LEU A 27 6.98 -3.96 22.62
CA LEU A 27 6.69 -2.55 22.41
C LEU A 27 5.62 -2.11 23.41
N SER A 28 5.52 -0.81 23.70
CA SER A 28 4.44 -0.29 24.54
C SER A 28 3.08 -0.49 23.88
N THR A 29 2.04 -0.66 24.70
CA THR A 29 0.64 -0.78 24.23
C THR A 29 0.21 0.41 23.39
N ASP A 30 0.65 1.61 23.77
CA ASP A 30 0.36 2.84 23.03
C ASP A 30 1.03 2.84 21.65
N ALA A 31 2.30 2.42 21.56
CA ALA A 31 3.01 2.32 20.29
C ALA A 31 2.35 1.31 19.34
N ILE A 32 1.89 0.16 19.87
CA ILE A 32 1.15 -0.84 19.09
C ILE A 32 -0.21 -0.25 18.62
N GLY A 33 -0.90 0.50 19.49
CA GLY A 33 -2.13 1.19 19.14
C GLY A 33 -1.93 2.17 17.96
N TRP A 34 -0.92 3.04 18.06
CA TRP A 34 -0.58 3.98 16.99
C TRP A 34 -0.13 3.29 15.71
N LEU A 35 0.64 2.19 15.80
CA LEU A 35 1.03 1.38 14.64
C LEU A 35 -0.20 0.83 13.92
N ARG A 36 -1.16 0.26 14.64
CA ARG A 36 -2.41 -0.28 14.06
C ARG A 36 -3.25 0.81 13.41
N ILE A 37 -3.39 1.96 14.06
CA ILE A 37 -4.13 3.11 13.51
C ILE A 37 -3.43 3.61 12.24
N GLY A 38 -2.10 3.79 12.27
CA GLY A 38 -1.32 4.22 11.11
C GLY A 38 -1.45 3.25 9.93
N ALA A 39 -1.33 1.94 10.18
CA ALA A 39 -1.54 0.91 9.18
C ALA A 39 -2.96 0.95 8.60
N LEU A 40 -3.99 1.13 9.43
CA LEU A 40 -5.38 1.23 8.98
C LEU A 40 -5.61 2.47 8.12
N VAL A 41 -5.08 3.62 8.53
CA VAL A 41 -5.18 4.88 7.77
C VAL A 41 -4.48 4.76 6.41
N LEU A 42 -3.29 4.16 6.38
CA LEU A 42 -2.57 3.89 5.12
C LEU A 42 -3.38 2.98 4.19
N LEU A 43 -3.93 1.89 4.73
CA LEU A 43 -4.75 0.96 3.96
C LEU A 43 -6.03 1.63 3.43
N ALA A 44 -6.69 2.45 4.26
CA ALA A 44 -7.86 3.22 3.85
C ALA A 44 -7.53 4.25 2.77
N ALA A 45 -6.38 4.94 2.89
CA ALA A 45 -5.90 5.85 1.85
C ALA A 45 -5.63 5.11 0.54
N HIS A 46 -4.96 3.96 0.58
CA HIS A 46 -4.73 3.14 -0.61
C HIS A 46 -6.04 2.62 -1.22
N LEU A 47 -7.04 2.28 -0.40
CA LEU A 47 -8.37 1.91 -0.89
C LEU A 47 -9.05 3.08 -1.61
N LEU A 48 -8.98 4.30 -1.05
CA LEU A 48 -9.46 5.50 -1.71
C LEU A 48 -8.75 5.73 -3.04
N GLU A 49 -7.45 5.47 -3.12
CA GLU A 49 -6.72 5.54 -4.39
C GLU A 49 -7.24 4.52 -5.42
N VAL A 50 -7.55 3.29 -5.01
CA VAL A 50 -8.16 2.30 -5.92
C VAL A 50 -9.48 2.83 -6.48
N VAL A 51 -10.34 3.41 -5.63
CA VAL A 51 -11.66 3.89 -6.05
C VAL A 51 -11.55 5.15 -6.92
N LEU A 52 -10.76 6.14 -6.50
CA LEU A 52 -10.63 7.43 -7.19
C LEU A 52 -9.76 7.35 -8.43
N CYS A 53 -8.70 6.54 -8.40
CA CYS A 53 -7.76 6.36 -9.51
C CYS A 53 -7.96 5.01 -10.23
N PHE A 54 -9.15 4.40 -10.14
CA PHE A 54 -9.45 3.09 -10.73
C PHE A 54 -9.06 3.01 -12.22
N ARG A 55 -9.38 4.05 -13.00
CA ARG A 55 -9.03 4.12 -14.43
C ARG A 55 -7.52 4.08 -14.68
N LYS A 56 -6.70 4.54 -13.74
CA LYS A 56 -5.23 4.53 -13.81
C LYS A 56 -4.67 3.21 -13.31
N VAL A 57 -5.25 2.65 -12.25
CA VAL A 57 -4.93 1.31 -11.73
C VAL A 57 -5.19 0.25 -12.82
N ALA A 58 -6.34 0.33 -13.50
CA ALA A 58 -6.73 -0.57 -14.58
C ALA A 58 -5.85 -0.47 -15.86
N LEU A 59 -4.89 0.47 -15.94
CA LEU A 59 -3.92 0.51 -17.05
C LEU A 59 -2.82 -0.56 -16.91
N HIS A 60 -2.74 -1.24 -15.77
CA HIS A 60 -1.81 -2.34 -15.57
C HIS A 60 -2.08 -3.46 -16.57
N LYS A 61 -1.05 -3.88 -17.31
CA LYS A 61 -1.13 -5.01 -18.23
C LYS A 61 -1.10 -6.32 -17.42
N GLY A 62 -2.26 -6.78 -16.96
CA GLY A 62 -2.41 -7.99 -16.17
C GLY A 62 -3.82 -8.14 -15.58
N PRO A 63 -4.05 -9.15 -14.72
CA PRO A 63 -5.30 -9.30 -13.99
C PRO A 63 -5.58 -8.03 -13.16
N LEU A 64 -6.82 -7.53 -13.23
CA LEU A 64 -7.24 -6.36 -12.45
C LEU A 64 -7.06 -6.59 -10.95
N PHE A 65 -7.25 -7.83 -10.50
CA PHE A 65 -7.06 -8.22 -9.10
C PHE A 65 -5.64 -7.93 -8.62
N ASP A 66 -4.62 -8.29 -9.39
CA ASP A 66 -3.22 -8.09 -9.01
C ASP A 66 -2.89 -6.60 -8.91
N SER A 67 -3.40 -5.79 -9.85
CA SER A 67 -3.18 -4.35 -9.81
C SER A 67 -3.87 -3.68 -8.62
N VAL A 68 -5.10 -4.08 -8.31
CA VAL A 68 -5.83 -3.61 -7.13
C VAL A 68 -5.09 -4.01 -5.86
N LEU A 69 -4.63 -5.27 -5.74
CA LEU A 69 -3.88 -5.75 -4.60
C LEU A 69 -2.57 -4.97 -4.41
N LEU A 70 -1.82 -4.75 -5.49
CA LEU A 70 -0.59 -3.99 -5.45
C LEU A 70 -0.83 -2.51 -5.11
N THR A 71 -1.94 -1.92 -5.55
CA THR A 71 -2.35 -0.58 -5.11
C THR A 71 -2.79 -0.57 -3.65
N LEU A 72 -3.46 -1.59 -3.13
CA LEU A 72 -3.79 -1.66 -1.70
C LEU A 72 -2.55 -1.78 -0.81
N LEU A 73 -1.53 -2.50 -1.27
CA LEU A 73 -0.27 -2.66 -0.53
C LEU A 73 0.66 -1.45 -0.66
N PHE A 74 0.69 -0.81 -1.83
CA PHE A 74 1.73 0.19 -2.15
C PHE A 74 1.21 1.56 -2.58
N GLY A 75 -0.10 1.71 -2.74
CA GLY A 75 -0.75 2.94 -3.17
C GLY A 75 -0.19 3.47 -4.49
N PHE A 76 0.05 4.79 -4.50
CA PHE A 76 0.57 5.54 -5.64
C PHE A 76 1.96 5.08 -6.07
N LEU A 77 2.74 4.43 -5.17
CA LEU A 77 4.04 3.86 -5.53
C LEU A 77 3.90 2.74 -6.58
N HIS A 78 2.72 2.14 -6.72
CA HIS A 78 2.42 1.16 -7.77
C HIS A 78 1.83 1.79 -9.03
N TRP A 79 0.67 2.46 -8.93
CA TRP A 79 -0.08 2.84 -10.12
C TRP A 79 0.44 4.10 -10.81
N LYS A 80 1.06 5.04 -10.09
CA LYS A 80 1.50 6.32 -10.66
C LYS A 80 2.61 6.15 -11.71
N PRO A 81 3.68 5.37 -11.49
CA PRO A 81 4.68 5.12 -12.51
C PRO A 81 4.10 4.47 -13.78
N LEU A 82 3.11 3.59 -13.64
CA LEU A 82 2.43 2.98 -14.79
C LEU A 82 1.58 3.99 -15.56
N ALA A 83 0.85 4.85 -14.84
CA ALA A 83 0.05 5.91 -15.44
C ALA A 83 0.93 6.92 -16.20
N ASP A 84 2.09 7.26 -15.63
CA ASP A 84 3.05 8.19 -16.23
C ASP A 84 3.68 7.56 -17.50
N ALA A 85 4.07 6.28 -17.45
CA ALA A 85 4.58 5.55 -18.63
C ALA A 85 3.52 5.43 -19.75
N ALA A 86 2.27 5.11 -19.40
CA ALA A 86 1.17 5.03 -20.36
C ALA A 86 0.82 6.39 -20.98
N ARG A 87 1.04 7.50 -20.24
CA ARG A 87 0.89 8.85 -20.76
C ARG A 87 2.03 9.24 -21.70
N GLN A 88 3.26 8.81 -21.43
CA GLN A 88 4.43 9.08 -22.29
C GLN A 88 4.42 8.26 -23.60
N ALA A 89 3.74 7.12 -23.61
CA ALA A 89 3.57 6.30 -24.80
C ALA A 89 2.42 6.75 -25.74
N ARG A 90 1.69 7.81 -25.37
CA ARG A 90 0.64 8.46 -26.18
C ARG A 90 1.15 9.78 -26.75
#